data_AF-A0AAW5SEL3-F1
#
_entry.id   AF-A0AAW5SEL3-F1
#
_cell.length_a   1.000
_cell.length_b   1.000
_cell.length_c   1.000
_cell.angle_alpha   90.00
_cell.angle_beta   90.00
_cell.angle_gamma   90.00
#
_symmetry.space_group_name_H-M   'P 1'
#
loop_
_entity.id
_entity.type
_entity.pdbx_description
1 polymer ?
#
loop_
_entity_poly.entity_id
_entity_poly.type
_entity_poly.pdbx_seq_one_letter_code
_entity_poly.pdbx_strand_id
1 'polypeptide(L)'
;MTTYESSREPVRGVTPSRVLPLVAAGLLVVGCGGSGGEAAEAHNASKSPTSQASSADQNPDPAPDPNAPADGEMIVFYDMATTPEATNGRNIMQNGQLLEELANDINETLRLPHNISLRGSQCDQPNAFWSADDNTITLCYEDADWAQRVFTEAGDADPTASALNSEYATFYHEVGHMAISIYDLPVTGREEDVADQLAAFVLLAPGEDGRADPESVQAVKDFARAFGASGAQNTVLSADDFADEHSLDETRMYNLECWIYGSDPKANADLVTSGELPEDRASGCQAEWEQLDQAWSTLLDPYFK
;
A
#
# COMPACT_ATOMS: atom_id res chain seq x y z
N MET A 1 -18.54 -45.19 18.40
CA MET A 1 -17.68 -44.70 17.31
C MET A 1 -18.58 -43.91 16.39
N THR A 2 -18.63 -42.60 16.58
CA THR A 2 -19.48 -41.69 15.80
C THR A 2 -18.53 -40.66 15.22
N THR A 3 -18.38 -40.68 13.91
CA THR A 3 -17.50 -39.79 13.15
C THR A 3 -18.18 -38.43 13.00
N TYR A 4 -17.47 -37.36 13.37
CA TYR A 4 -17.86 -35.98 13.17
C TYR A 4 -17.24 -35.52 11.84
N GLU A 5 -18.06 -35.32 10.82
CA GLU A 5 -17.67 -34.69 9.55
C GLU A 5 -17.91 -33.19 9.70
N SER A 6 -16.84 -32.40 9.68
CA SER A 6 -16.89 -30.94 9.74
C SER A 6 -16.97 -30.39 8.32
N SER A 7 -18.15 -29.91 7.94
CA SER A 7 -18.38 -29.15 6.71
C SER A 7 -18.01 -27.68 6.95
N ARG A 8 -16.91 -27.20 6.34
CA ARG A 8 -16.64 -25.77 6.20
C ARG A 8 -17.38 -25.25 4.96
N GLU A 9 -18.23 -24.25 5.14
CA GLU A 9 -18.83 -23.48 4.03
C GLU A 9 -17.85 -22.43 3.51
N PRO A 10 -17.92 -22.05 2.22
CA PRO A 10 -17.08 -21.01 1.64
C PRO A 10 -17.57 -19.61 2.08
N VAL A 11 -16.62 -18.75 2.41
CA VAL A 11 -16.81 -17.31 2.69
C VAL A 11 -17.31 -16.63 1.42
N ARG A 12 -18.42 -15.90 1.51
CA ARG A 12 -18.96 -15.09 0.41
C ARG A 12 -18.51 -13.64 0.60
N GLY A 13 -17.71 -13.13 -0.33
CA GLY A 13 -17.47 -11.69 -0.48
C GLY A 13 -18.78 -10.97 -0.83
N VAL A 14 -19.00 -9.81 -0.21
CA VAL A 14 -20.13 -8.92 -0.46
C VAL A 14 -19.56 -7.64 -1.07
N THR A 15 -19.86 -7.39 -2.34
CA THR A 15 -19.47 -6.17 -3.06
C THR A 15 -20.52 -5.07 -2.83
N PRO A 16 -20.16 -3.86 -2.35
CA PRO A 16 -21.09 -2.75 -2.21
C PRO A 16 -21.06 -1.79 -3.41
N SER A 17 -22.24 -1.31 -3.82
CA SER A 17 -22.44 -0.34 -4.90
C SER A 17 -22.50 1.09 -4.35
N ARG A 18 -21.69 2.01 -4.90
CA ARG A 18 -21.42 3.37 -4.35
C ARG A 18 -22.33 4.47 -4.94
N VAL A 19 -22.64 5.50 -4.14
CA VAL A 19 -23.22 6.78 -4.59
C VAL A 19 -22.50 7.96 -3.91
N LEU A 20 -21.95 8.91 -4.68
CA LEU A 20 -21.22 10.10 -4.20
C LEU A 20 -22.14 11.31 -3.90
N PRO A 21 -21.87 12.11 -2.85
CA PRO A 21 -22.38 13.47 -2.70
C PRO A 21 -21.34 14.54 -3.09
N LEU A 22 -21.78 15.55 -3.84
CA LEU A 22 -21.01 16.72 -4.29
C LEU A 22 -20.92 17.81 -3.19
N VAL A 23 -19.71 18.29 -2.86
CA VAL A 23 -19.52 19.57 -2.13
C VAL A 23 -18.34 20.36 -2.71
N ALA A 24 -18.56 21.67 -2.88
CA ALA A 24 -17.65 22.63 -3.50
C ALA A 24 -16.62 23.22 -2.51
N ALA A 25 -15.35 23.26 -2.91
CA ALA A 25 -14.25 23.86 -2.14
C ALA A 25 -13.92 25.29 -2.58
N GLY A 26 -13.73 26.18 -1.61
CA GLY A 26 -13.17 27.53 -1.80
C GLY A 26 -11.72 27.60 -1.33
N LEU A 27 -10.81 28.01 -2.22
CA LEU A 27 -9.37 28.11 -2.00
C LEU A 27 -8.95 29.46 -1.38
N LEU A 28 -8.03 29.40 -0.41
CA LEU A 28 -7.13 30.52 -0.07
C LEU A 28 -5.71 29.98 0.13
N VAL A 29 -4.78 30.49 -0.68
CA VAL A 29 -3.34 30.18 -0.64
C VAL A 29 -2.59 31.34 0.02
N VAL A 30 -1.65 31.01 0.92
CA VAL A 30 -0.53 31.88 1.28
C VAL A 30 0.73 31.02 1.43
N GLY A 31 1.80 31.37 0.72
CA GLY A 31 3.10 30.71 0.81
C GLY A 31 4.22 31.66 1.27
N CYS A 32 5.40 31.07 1.50
CA CYS A 32 6.79 31.60 1.47
C CYS A 32 7.70 30.45 1.96
N GLY A 33 8.93 30.14 1.51
CA GLY A 33 9.85 30.75 0.54
C GLY A 33 11.32 30.66 1.03
N GLY A 34 12.13 29.71 0.51
CA GLY A 34 13.62 29.65 0.36
C GLY A 34 14.57 29.72 1.58
N SER A 35 15.85 29.29 1.57
CA SER A 35 16.76 28.71 0.54
C SER A 35 18.17 28.44 1.12
N GLY A 36 18.94 27.49 0.55
CA GLY A 36 20.45 27.42 0.50
C GLY A 36 21.14 26.55 1.58
N GLY A 37 21.91 25.47 1.31
CA GLY A 37 23.13 25.27 0.48
C GLY A 37 24.35 25.21 1.44
N GLU A 38 25.31 24.26 1.47
CA GLU A 38 26.11 23.51 0.48
C GLU A 38 26.81 22.27 1.12
N ALA A 39 27.48 21.46 0.27
CA ALA A 39 27.92 20.06 0.42
C ALA A 39 29.36 19.80 0.97
N ALA A 40 29.67 18.53 1.35
CA ALA A 40 30.88 17.78 0.91
C ALA A 40 31.02 16.31 1.48
N GLU A 41 31.20 15.37 0.53
CA GLU A 41 32.09 14.16 0.46
C GLU A 41 32.00 12.93 1.41
N ALA A 42 31.15 11.97 0.98
CA ALA A 42 31.33 10.53 0.69
C ALA A 42 32.39 9.61 1.36
N HIS A 43 31.91 8.52 1.99
CA HIS A 43 32.60 7.21 2.02
C HIS A 43 31.61 6.01 2.09
N ASN A 44 31.61 5.22 1.00
CA ASN A 44 31.35 3.77 0.87
C ASN A 44 30.10 3.15 1.55
N ALA A 45 28.95 3.23 0.85
CA ALA A 45 27.72 2.50 1.16
C ALA A 45 27.56 1.25 0.27
N SER A 46 27.00 0.20 0.88
CA SER A 46 26.55 -1.03 0.24
C SER A 46 25.36 -0.72 -0.68
N LYS A 47 25.44 -1.14 -1.94
CA LYS A 47 24.44 -0.83 -2.97
C LYS A 47 23.27 -1.81 -2.89
N SER A 48 22.07 -1.30 -2.68
CA SER A 48 20.85 -1.86 -3.27
C SER A 48 20.66 -1.25 -4.67
N PRO A 49 20.10 -1.99 -5.65
CA PRO A 49 20.13 -1.58 -7.03
C PRO A 49 19.15 -0.43 -7.29
N THR A 50 19.68 0.77 -7.48
CA THR A 50 19.05 1.89 -8.20
C THR A 50 18.30 1.39 -9.43
N SER A 51 17.02 1.75 -9.54
CA SER A 51 16.31 1.71 -10.81
C SER A 51 17.13 2.48 -11.84
N GLN A 52 17.54 1.79 -12.91
CA GLN A 52 18.18 2.47 -14.03
C GLN A 52 17.10 3.23 -14.78
N ALA A 53 16.97 4.53 -14.49
CA ALA A 53 16.29 5.44 -15.38
C ALA A 53 17.01 5.44 -16.74
N SER A 54 16.46 4.68 -17.68
CA SER A 54 16.84 4.72 -19.08
C SER A 54 16.45 6.10 -19.64
N SER A 55 17.46 6.88 -19.99
CA SER A 55 17.29 8.12 -20.75
C SER A 55 17.10 7.78 -22.22
N ALA A 56 15.84 7.62 -22.62
CA ALA A 56 15.42 7.65 -24.01
C ALA A 56 14.26 8.65 -24.14
N ASP A 57 14.41 9.61 -25.05
CA ASP A 57 13.35 10.54 -25.48
C ASP A 57 12.04 9.78 -25.71
N GLN A 58 11.10 9.89 -24.77
CA GLN A 58 9.69 9.62 -25.01
C GLN A 58 8.91 10.80 -24.44
N ASN A 59 8.27 11.56 -25.32
CA ASN A 59 7.07 12.25 -24.87
C ASN A 59 6.18 11.17 -24.27
N PRO A 60 5.71 11.30 -23.02
CA PRO A 60 4.77 10.33 -22.47
C PRO A 60 3.58 10.25 -23.44
N ASP A 61 3.16 9.03 -23.76
CA ASP A 61 1.90 8.83 -24.45
C ASP A 61 0.82 9.57 -23.65
N PRO A 62 -0.13 10.24 -24.31
CA PRO A 62 -1.19 10.94 -23.60
C PRO A 62 -1.95 9.97 -22.70
N ALA A 63 -2.29 10.42 -21.49
CA ALA A 63 -3.15 9.70 -20.55
C ALA A 63 -4.26 8.93 -21.29
N PRO A 64 -4.46 7.63 -21.01
CA PRO A 64 -5.48 6.87 -21.71
C PRO A 64 -6.83 7.56 -21.54
N ASP A 65 -7.57 7.67 -22.65
CA ASP A 65 -8.91 8.25 -22.64
C ASP A 65 -9.75 7.46 -21.63
N PRO A 66 -10.32 8.08 -20.58
CA PRO A 66 -11.18 7.39 -19.61
C PRO A 66 -12.43 6.78 -20.26
N ASN A 67 -12.72 7.12 -21.52
CA ASN A 67 -13.78 6.56 -22.35
C ASN A 67 -13.30 5.48 -23.34
N ALA A 68 -12.00 5.17 -23.38
CA ALA A 68 -11.47 4.05 -24.17
C ALA A 68 -12.00 2.71 -23.62
N PRO A 69 -12.08 1.66 -24.45
CA PRO A 69 -12.40 0.33 -23.96
C PRO A 69 -11.38 -0.09 -22.89
N ALA A 70 -11.84 -0.29 -21.66
CA ALA A 70 -11.06 -0.85 -20.57
C ALA A 70 -11.28 -2.37 -20.52
N ASP A 71 -10.67 -3.08 -21.47
CA ASP A 71 -10.72 -4.54 -21.57
C ASP A 71 -9.52 -5.24 -20.91
N GLY A 72 -8.67 -4.46 -20.24
CA GLY A 72 -7.56 -4.97 -19.44
C GLY A 72 -8.03 -5.73 -18.20
N GLU A 73 -7.29 -6.77 -17.85
CA GLU A 73 -7.44 -7.53 -16.61
C GLU A 73 -6.10 -7.62 -15.87
N MET A 74 -6.16 -7.65 -14.54
CA MET A 74 -5.06 -8.06 -13.69
C MET A 74 -4.97 -9.59 -13.69
N ILE A 75 -3.80 -10.12 -14.08
CA ILE A 75 -3.58 -11.55 -14.31
C ILE A 75 -2.49 -12.07 -13.36
N VAL A 76 -2.81 -13.13 -12.64
CA VAL A 76 -1.94 -13.70 -11.60
C VAL A 76 -0.89 -14.67 -12.16
N PHE A 77 0.35 -14.53 -11.70
CA PHE A 77 1.45 -15.44 -11.96
C PHE A 77 2.22 -15.78 -10.67
N TYR A 78 2.63 -17.04 -10.52
CA TYR A 78 3.56 -17.47 -9.47
C TYR A 78 4.80 -18.07 -10.11
N ASP A 79 5.94 -17.40 -9.95
CA ASP A 79 7.23 -17.93 -10.39
C ASP A 79 7.75 -19.03 -9.44
N MET A 80 8.86 -19.66 -9.84
CA MET A 80 9.50 -20.68 -9.02
C MET A 80 10.27 -20.05 -7.85
N ALA A 81 10.11 -20.62 -6.66
CA ALA A 81 10.93 -20.33 -5.49
C ALA A 81 11.89 -21.50 -5.21
N THR A 82 13.11 -21.18 -4.77
CA THR A 82 14.17 -22.18 -4.52
C THR A 82 14.88 -22.00 -3.20
N THR A 83 14.97 -20.78 -2.67
CA THR A 83 15.50 -20.53 -1.33
C THR A 83 14.47 -20.91 -0.27
N PRO A 84 14.89 -21.27 0.96
CA PRO A 84 13.98 -21.55 2.05
C PRO A 84 13.00 -20.41 2.33
N GLU A 85 13.50 -19.17 2.36
CA GLU A 85 12.75 -17.95 2.63
C GLU A 85 11.68 -17.74 1.55
N ALA A 86 12.07 -17.74 0.27
CA ALA A 86 11.12 -17.57 -0.82
C ALA A 86 10.14 -18.73 -0.96
N THR A 87 10.55 -19.95 -0.61
CA THR A 87 9.63 -21.10 -0.58
C THR A 87 8.57 -20.93 0.50
N ASN A 88 8.96 -20.44 1.68
CA ASN A 88 8.01 -20.14 2.75
C ASN A 88 7.06 -19.01 2.34
N GLY A 89 7.59 -17.88 1.89
CA GLY A 89 6.79 -16.74 1.42
C GLY A 89 5.81 -17.10 0.31
N ARG A 90 6.26 -17.87 -0.69
CA ARG A 90 5.36 -18.40 -1.74
C ARG A 90 4.23 -19.23 -1.15
N ASN A 91 4.52 -20.10 -0.18
CA ASN A 91 3.49 -20.91 0.48
C ASN A 91 2.51 -20.05 1.27
N ILE A 92 2.97 -18.99 1.95
CA ILE A 92 2.10 -18.04 2.64
C ILE A 92 1.12 -17.41 1.65
N MET A 93 1.64 -16.83 0.57
CA MET A 93 0.83 -16.17 -0.47
C MET A 93 -0.16 -17.14 -1.14
N GLN A 94 0.30 -18.33 -1.54
CA GLN A 94 -0.55 -19.33 -2.23
C GLN A 94 -1.62 -19.94 -1.31
N ASN A 95 -1.28 -20.25 -0.06
CA ASN A 95 -2.26 -20.81 0.88
C ASN A 95 -3.31 -19.77 1.30
N GLY A 96 -2.92 -18.50 1.35
CA GLY A 96 -3.83 -17.37 1.57
C GLY A 96 -4.59 -16.94 0.32
N GLN A 97 -4.33 -17.53 -0.86
CA GLN A 97 -4.88 -17.08 -2.15
C GLN A 97 -4.67 -15.59 -2.43
N LEU A 98 -3.59 -15.02 -1.90
CA LEU A 98 -3.36 -13.58 -1.81
C LEU A 98 -3.48 -12.90 -3.19
N LEU A 99 -2.69 -13.35 -4.18
CA LEU A 99 -2.66 -12.68 -5.48
C LEU A 99 -3.98 -12.83 -6.23
N GLU A 100 -4.67 -13.96 -6.06
CA GLU A 100 -5.97 -14.21 -6.64
C GLU A 100 -7.05 -13.26 -6.09
N GLU A 101 -7.07 -13.04 -4.79
CA GLU A 101 -8.00 -12.11 -4.15
C GLU A 101 -7.70 -10.65 -4.55
N LEU A 102 -6.43 -10.25 -4.53
CA LEU A 102 -5.98 -8.92 -4.93
C LEU A 102 -6.29 -8.62 -6.40
N ALA A 103 -6.00 -9.55 -7.31
CA ALA A 103 -6.33 -9.39 -8.72
C ALA A 103 -7.85 -9.33 -8.94
N ASN A 104 -8.63 -10.11 -8.19
CA ASN A 104 -10.09 -10.04 -8.27
C ASN A 104 -10.61 -8.68 -7.82
N ASP A 105 -10.10 -8.12 -6.72
CA ASP A 105 -10.50 -6.79 -6.26
C ASP A 105 -10.24 -5.72 -7.33
N ILE A 106 -9.02 -5.66 -7.88
CA ILE A 106 -8.70 -4.70 -8.95
C ILE A 106 -9.59 -4.92 -10.19
N ASN A 107 -9.83 -6.18 -10.56
CA ASN A 107 -10.70 -6.50 -11.69
C ASN A 107 -12.19 -6.19 -11.42
N GLU A 108 -12.63 -6.09 -10.18
CA GLU A 108 -14.00 -5.67 -9.85
C GLU A 108 -14.11 -4.15 -9.72
N THR A 109 -13.04 -3.46 -9.35
CA THR A 109 -13.08 -2.04 -8.97
C THR A 109 -12.55 -1.09 -10.04
N LEU A 110 -11.48 -1.42 -10.76
CA LEU A 110 -10.75 -0.49 -11.64
C LEU A 110 -10.82 -0.84 -13.13
N ARG A 111 -10.92 0.20 -13.96
CA ARG A 111 -10.89 0.13 -15.43
C ARG A 111 -9.46 0.13 -15.94
N LEU A 112 -8.91 -1.06 -16.15
CA LEU A 112 -7.54 -1.19 -16.66
C LEU A 112 -7.48 -0.93 -18.19
N PRO A 113 -6.60 -0.03 -18.66
CA PRO A 113 -6.43 0.27 -20.08
C PRO A 113 -5.76 -0.87 -20.86
N HIS A 114 -5.06 -1.76 -20.17
CA HIS A 114 -4.40 -2.95 -20.70
C HIS A 114 -4.20 -3.98 -19.59
N ASN A 115 -3.80 -5.20 -19.95
CA ASN A 115 -3.55 -6.25 -18.96
C ASN A 115 -2.37 -5.88 -18.06
N ILE A 116 -2.56 -6.10 -16.76
CA ILE A 116 -1.54 -5.93 -15.73
C ILE A 116 -1.15 -7.30 -15.19
N SER A 117 0.13 -7.60 -15.10
CA SER A 117 0.56 -8.83 -14.42
C SER A 117 0.69 -8.57 -12.92
N LEU A 118 0.08 -9.42 -12.10
CA LEU A 118 0.38 -9.52 -10.67
C LEU A 118 1.20 -10.78 -10.44
N ARG A 119 2.46 -10.60 -10.04
CA ARG A 119 3.46 -11.67 -10.00
C ARG A 119 4.01 -11.87 -8.60
N GLY A 120 3.93 -13.10 -8.11
CA GLY A 120 4.73 -13.54 -6.97
C GLY A 120 6.06 -14.07 -7.49
N SER A 121 7.19 -13.60 -6.95
CA SER A 121 8.52 -14.05 -7.41
C SER A 121 9.57 -14.12 -6.30
N GLN A 122 10.62 -14.89 -6.53
CA GLN A 122 11.82 -14.85 -5.68
C GLN A 122 12.69 -13.66 -6.13
N CYS A 123 12.96 -12.72 -5.24
CA CYS A 123 13.71 -11.50 -5.55
C CYS A 123 15.07 -11.41 -4.85
N ASP A 124 15.41 -12.39 -4.01
CA ASP A 124 16.61 -12.45 -3.18
C ASP A 124 16.69 -11.35 -2.09
N GLN A 125 15.60 -10.58 -1.90
CA GLN A 125 15.42 -9.59 -0.84
C GLN A 125 13.92 -9.32 -0.59
N PRO A 126 13.49 -9.00 0.66
CA PRO A 126 12.14 -8.53 0.94
C PRO A 126 11.84 -7.25 0.15
N ASN A 127 10.83 -7.29 -0.72
CA ASN A 127 10.45 -6.15 -1.54
C ASN A 127 9.07 -6.34 -2.21
N ALA A 128 8.53 -5.25 -2.72
CA ALA A 128 7.49 -5.22 -3.75
C ALA A 128 7.80 -4.07 -4.71
N PHE A 129 7.30 -4.13 -5.94
CA PHE A 129 7.46 -3.01 -6.89
C PHE A 129 6.50 -3.08 -8.08
N TRP A 130 6.13 -1.91 -8.56
CA TRP A 130 5.53 -1.65 -9.87
C TRP A 130 6.61 -1.44 -10.96
N SER A 131 6.47 -2.12 -12.11
CA SER A 131 7.23 -1.87 -13.33
C SER A 131 6.29 -1.34 -14.42
N ALA A 132 6.42 -0.05 -14.75
CA ALA A 132 5.64 0.59 -15.82
C ALA A 132 5.97 0.02 -17.21
N ASP A 133 7.23 -0.29 -17.47
CA ASP A 133 7.68 -0.84 -18.76
C ASP A 133 7.10 -2.24 -19.02
N ASP A 134 6.96 -3.05 -17.97
CA ASP A 134 6.46 -4.43 -18.06
C ASP A 134 4.98 -4.59 -17.71
N ASN A 135 4.32 -3.51 -17.28
CA ASN A 135 2.97 -3.51 -16.72
C ASN A 135 2.78 -4.61 -15.66
N THR A 136 3.69 -4.65 -14.69
CA THR A 136 3.75 -5.72 -13.70
C THR A 136 3.90 -5.17 -12.29
N ILE A 137 3.02 -5.58 -11.38
CA ILE A 137 3.25 -5.52 -9.94
C ILE A 137 3.91 -6.84 -9.53
N THR A 138 5.06 -6.75 -8.86
CA THR A 138 5.77 -7.91 -8.31
C THR A 138 5.73 -7.87 -6.78
N LEU A 139 5.23 -8.93 -6.16
CA LEU A 139 5.35 -9.16 -4.71
C LEU A 139 6.44 -10.21 -4.50
N CYS A 140 7.52 -9.83 -3.82
CA CYS A 140 8.62 -10.76 -3.58
C CYS A 140 8.27 -11.70 -2.44
N TYR A 141 8.50 -13.00 -2.62
CA TYR A 141 8.18 -13.99 -1.60
C TYR A 141 8.95 -13.73 -0.29
N GLU A 142 10.15 -13.17 -0.37
CA GLU A 142 10.94 -12.79 0.79
C GLU A 142 10.25 -11.73 1.68
N ASP A 143 9.34 -10.92 1.14
CA ASP A 143 8.60 -9.92 1.92
C ASP A 143 7.61 -10.60 2.86
N ALA A 144 6.80 -11.53 2.34
CA ALA A 144 5.84 -12.28 3.16
C ALA A 144 6.54 -13.14 4.24
N ASP A 145 7.70 -13.71 3.91
CA ASP A 145 8.54 -14.44 4.87
C ASP A 145 9.12 -13.51 5.94
N TRP A 146 9.60 -12.33 5.56
CA TRP A 146 10.08 -11.30 6.50
C TRP A 146 8.97 -10.79 7.40
N ALA A 147 7.81 -10.44 6.85
CA ALA A 147 6.65 -9.99 7.61
C ALA A 147 6.22 -11.04 8.63
N GLN A 148 6.15 -12.32 8.23
CA GLN A 148 5.83 -13.42 9.17
C GLN A 148 6.82 -13.49 10.34
N ARG A 149 8.12 -13.28 10.10
CA ARG A 149 9.12 -13.23 11.17
C ARG A 149 8.90 -12.04 12.09
N VAL A 150 8.65 -10.85 11.54
CA VAL A 150 8.36 -9.63 12.31
C VAL A 150 7.20 -9.87 13.27
N PHE A 151 6.07 -10.40 12.77
CA PHE A 151 4.90 -10.66 13.62
C PHE A 151 5.08 -11.83 14.59
N THR A 152 5.95 -12.79 14.26
CA THR A 152 6.35 -13.85 15.19
C THR A 152 7.14 -13.27 16.37
N GLU A 153 8.08 -12.37 16.09
CA GLU A 153 8.88 -11.68 17.11
C GLU A 153 8.04 -10.72 17.96
N ALA A 154 7.03 -10.08 17.36
CA ALA A 154 6.05 -9.26 18.05
C ALA A 154 5.12 -10.08 18.97
N GLY A 155 5.06 -11.41 18.81
CA GLY A 155 4.27 -12.31 19.65
C GLY A 155 2.81 -12.44 19.23
N ASP A 156 2.52 -12.20 17.95
CA ASP A 156 1.15 -12.26 17.42
C ASP A 156 0.58 -13.68 17.51
N ALA A 157 -0.73 -13.78 17.74
CA ALA A 157 -1.41 -15.07 17.86
C ALA A 157 -1.41 -15.86 16.54
N ASP A 158 -1.48 -15.15 15.41
CA ASP A 158 -1.33 -15.71 14.07
C ASP A 158 -0.43 -14.80 13.21
N PRO A 159 0.90 -15.00 13.28
CA PRO A 159 1.84 -14.20 12.50
C PRO A 159 1.67 -14.35 10.98
N THR A 160 1.04 -15.42 10.51
CA THR A 160 0.80 -15.62 9.07
C THR A 160 -0.33 -14.75 8.59
N ALA A 161 -1.40 -14.63 9.39
CA ALA A 161 -2.48 -13.69 9.10
C ALA A 161 -1.98 -12.25 9.07
N SER A 162 -1.17 -11.84 10.05
CA SER A 162 -0.58 -10.49 10.07
C SER A 162 0.40 -10.24 8.92
N ALA A 163 1.15 -11.26 8.49
CA ALA A 163 1.97 -11.15 7.29
C ALA A 163 1.12 -10.93 6.03
N LEU A 164 0.05 -11.71 5.83
CA LEU A 164 -0.87 -11.53 4.70
C LEU A 164 -1.53 -10.14 4.73
N ASN A 165 -1.94 -9.66 5.90
CA ASN A 165 -2.47 -8.33 6.12
C ASN A 165 -1.48 -7.23 5.68
N SER A 166 -0.20 -7.37 6.05
CA SER A 166 0.86 -6.45 5.61
C SER A 166 1.02 -6.49 4.09
N GLU A 167 1.06 -7.68 3.48
CA GLU A 167 1.17 -7.84 2.03
C GLU A 167 -0.01 -7.25 1.26
N TYR A 168 -1.22 -7.30 1.83
CA TYR A 168 -2.41 -6.66 1.27
C TYR A 168 -2.21 -5.14 1.14
N ALA A 169 -1.67 -4.50 2.18
CA ALA A 169 -1.37 -3.07 2.14
C ALA A 169 -0.17 -2.74 1.25
N THR A 170 0.89 -3.55 1.28
CA THR A 170 2.04 -3.45 0.36
C THR A 170 1.57 -3.51 -1.10
N PHE A 171 0.65 -4.40 -1.44
CA PHE A 171 0.08 -4.45 -2.78
C PHE A 171 -0.63 -3.15 -3.16
N TYR A 172 -1.48 -2.60 -2.29
CA TYR A 172 -2.17 -1.34 -2.62
C TYR A 172 -1.25 -0.13 -2.67
N HIS A 173 -0.10 -0.19 -1.99
CA HIS A 173 0.99 0.77 -2.21
C HIS A 173 1.50 0.66 -3.66
N GLU A 174 1.77 -0.55 -4.17
CA GLU A 174 2.15 -0.73 -5.58
C GLU A 174 1.05 -0.37 -6.58
N VAL A 175 -0.22 -0.57 -6.20
CA VAL A 175 -1.37 -0.06 -6.98
C VAL A 175 -1.33 1.47 -7.03
N GLY A 176 -0.73 2.15 -6.05
CA GLY A 176 -0.45 3.59 -6.04
C GLY A 176 0.37 3.99 -7.24
N HIS A 177 1.56 3.42 -7.36
CA HIS A 177 2.45 3.64 -8.50
C HIS A 177 1.82 3.21 -9.82
N MET A 178 1.15 2.06 -9.84
CA MET A 178 0.42 1.58 -11.02
C MET A 178 -0.62 2.60 -11.47
N ALA A 179 -1.52 3.03 -10.58
CA ALA A 179 -2.61 3.96 -10.91
C ALA A 179 -2.07 5.32 -11.37
N ILE A 180 -1.05 5.85 -10.69
CA ILE A 180 -0.36 7.08 -11.09
C ILE A 180 0.18 6.95 -12.51
N SER A 181 0.88 5.84 -12.78
CA SER A 181 1.53 5.58 -14.06
C SER A 181 0.52 5.35 -15.20
N ILE A 182 -0.44 4.44 -15.03
CA ILE A 182 -1.34 4.03 -16.12
C ILE A 182 -2.41 5.06 -16.41
N TYR A 183 -2.79 5.91 -15.45
CA TYR A 183 -3.79 6.96 -15.64
C TYR A 183 -3.19 8.37 -15.77
N ASP A 184 -1.86 8.49 -15.74
CA ASP A 184 -1.13 9.77 -15.79
C ASP A 184 -1.64 10.75 -14.72
N LEU A 185 -1.76 10.27 -13.47
CA LEU A 185 -2.29 11.09 -12.37
C LEU A 185 -1.22 12.06 -11.86
N PRO A 186 -1.60 13.32 -11.55
CA PRO A 186 -0.66 14.28 -10.99
C PRO A 186 -0.27 13.92 -9.55
N VAL A 187 1.02 13.98 -9.25
CA VAL A 187 1.58 13.82 -7.89
C VAL A 187 2.18 15.14 -7.44
N THR A 188 1.87 15.55 -6.20
CA THR A 188 2.39 16.81 -5.61
C THR A 188 3.16 16.61 -4.32
N GLY A 189 3.24 15.37 -3.82
CA GLY A 189 4.04 14.95 -2.67
C GLY A 189 5.21 14.06 -3.08
N ARG A 190 5.88 13.45 -2.10
CA ARG A 190 6.80 12.33 -2.34
C ARG A 190 5.97 11.14 -2.80
N GLU A 191 6.34 10.52 -3.91
CA GLU A 191 5.49 9.49 -4.54
C GLU A 191 5.24 8.30 -3.61
N GLU A 192 6.25 7.87 -2.86
CA GLU A 192 6.14 6.82 -1.84
C GLU A 192 5.10 7.11 -0.75
N ASP A 193 5.08 8.35 -0.24
CA ASP A 193 4.08 8.77 0.76
C ASP A 193 2.68 8.84 0.13
N VAL A 194 2.59 9.11 -1.18
CA VAL A 194 1.33 9.15 -1.93
C VAL A 194 0.84 7.72 -2.23
N ALA A 195 1.74 6.78 -2.49
CA ALA A 195 1.42 5.36 -2.62
C ALA A 195 0.87 4.79 -1.29
N ASP A 196 1.46 5.15 -0.14
CA ASP A 196 0.90 4.82 1.18
C ASP A 196 -0.51 5.42 1.38
N GLN A 197 -0.73 6.64 0.90
CA GLN A 197 -2.05 7.26 0.95
C GLN A 197 -3.07 6.48 0.11
N LEU A 198 -2.68 5.94 -1.05
CA LEU A 198 -3.59 5.09 -1.82
C LEU A 198 -3.92 3.83 -1.02
N ALA A 199 -2.92 3.16 -0.46
CA ALA A 199 -3.14 1.97 0.35
C ALA A 199 -4.15 2.23 1.49
N ALA A 200 -3.94 3.32 2.24
CA ALA A 200 -4.86 3.77 3.27
C ALA A 200 -6.25 4.12 2.71
N PHE A 201 -6.32 4.85 1.58
CA PHE A 201 -7.58 5.22 0.94
C PHE A 201 -8.42 3.99 0.61
N VAL A 202 -7.84 3.03 -0.10
CA VAL A 202 -8.58 1.85 -0.59
C VAL A 202 -9.02 0.98 0.59
N LEU A 203 -8.12 0.71 1.54
CA LEU A 203 -8.39 -0.21 2.66
C LEU A 203 -9.26 0.41 3.77
N LEU A 204 -9.25 1.73 3.95
CA LEU A 204 -10.02 2.41 4.99
C LEU A 204 -11.30 3.08 4.45
N ALA A 205 -11.54 3.03 3.14
CA ALA A 205 -12.77 3.56 2.56
C ALA A 205 -14.00 2.84 3.15
N PRO A 206 -15.04 3.59 3.55
CA PRO A 206 -16.23 2.99 4.11
C PRO A 206 -17.01 2.19 3.08
N GLY A 207 -17.49 1.01 3.47
CA GLY A 207 -18.45 0.21 2.73
C GLY A 207 -19.87 0.77 2.79
N GLU A 208 -20.84 -0.02 2.31
CA GLU A 208 -22.26 0.34 2.29
C GLU A 208 -22.86 0.67 3.66
N ASP A 209 -22.32 0.08 4.73
CA ASP A 209 -22.76 0.32 6.10
C ASP A 209 -22.15 1.59 6.74
N GLY A 210 -21.34 2.31 5.96
CA GLY A 210 -20.66 3.53 6.37
C GLY A 210 -19.42 3.30 7.23
N ARG A 211 -18.87 2.08 7.29
CA ARG A 211 -17.64 1.77 8.02
C ARG A 211 -16.63 1.08 7.12
N ALA A 212 -15.35 1.29 7.43
CA ALA A 212 -14.28 0.49 6.84
C ALA A 212 -14.45 -0.98 7.27
N ASP A 213 -14.08 -1.88 6.36
CA ASP A 213 -14.04 -3.31 6.67
C ASP A 213 -12.99 -3.59 7.77
N PRO A 214 -13.34 -4.30 8.86
CA PRO A 214 -12.41 -4.53 9.96
C PRO A 214 -11.14 -5.30 9.57
N GLU A 215 -11.21 -6.20 8.60
CA GLU A 215 -10.02 -6.95 8.12
C GLU A 215 -9.09 -5.99 7.35
N SER A 216 -9.66 -5.10 6.54
CA SER A 216 -8.93 -4.04 5.83
C SER A 216 -8.29 -3.02 6.78
N VAL A 217 -8.99 -2.60 7.84
CA VAL A 217 -8.40 -1.77 8.90
C VAL A 217 -7.23 -2.48 9.57
N GLN A 218 -7.36 -3.78 9.84
CA GLN A 218 -6.28 -4.57 10.43
C GLN A 218 -5.09 -4.72 9.46
N ALA A 219 -5.32 -4.80 8.15
CA ALA A 219 -4.27 -4.77 7.13
C ALA A 219 -3.40 -3.51 7.23
N VAL A 220 -4.02 -2.33 7.32
CA VAL A 220 -3.28 -1.06 7.47
C VAL A 220 -2.57 -0.99 8.82
N LYS A 221 -3.17 -1.51 9.90
CA LYS A 221 -2.51 -1.59 11.23
C LYS A 221 -1.28 -2.48 11.19
N ASP A 222 -1.36 -3.66 10.58
CA ASP A 222 -0.22 -4.57 10.48
C ASP A 222 0.88 -3.99 9.59
N PHE A 223 0.52 -3.30 8.50
CA PHE A 223 1.48 -2.57 7.67
C PHE A 223 2.22 -1.46 8.44
N ALA A 224 1.49 -0.65 9.23
CA ALA A 224 2.11 0.34 10.10
C ALA A 224 3.07 -0.30 11.12
N ARG A 225 2.68 -1.44 11.71
CA ARG A 225 3.53 -2.19 12.64
C ARG A 225 4.79 -2.74 11.98
N ALA A 226 4.73 -3.17 10.72
CA ALA A 226 5.89 -3.61 9.96
C ALA A 226 6.92 -2.47 9.80
N PHE A 227 6.48 -1.25 9.48
CA PHE A 227 7.34 -0.07 9.48
C PHE A 227 7.88 0.25 10.87
N GLY A 228 7.06 0.19 11.91
CA GLY A 228 7.52 0.38 13.29
C GLY A 228 8.63 -0.61 13.69
N ALA A 229 8.51 -1.87 13.26
CA ALA A 229 9.52 -2.89 13.49
C ALA A 229 10.81 -2.65 12.70
N SER A 230 10.70 -2.24 11.43
CA SER A 230 11.85 -1.87 10.58
C SER A 230 12.60 -0.66 11.13
N GLY A 231 11.86 0.43 11.42
CA GLY A 231 12.41 1.66 12.00
C GLY A 231 13.13 1.43 13.32
N ALA A 232 12.57 0.59 14.20
CA ALA A 232 13.19 0.24 15.48
C ALA A 232 14.57 -0.45 15.33
N GLN A 233 14.87 -1.07 14.19
CA GLN A 233 16.19 -1.64 13.90
C GLN A 233 17.20 -0.57 13.47
N ASN A 234 16.73 0.55 12.91
CA ASN A 234 17.53 1.65 12.38
C ASN A 234 17.88 2.68 13.48
N THR A 235 18.75 2.29 14.40
CA THR A 235 19.13 3.13 15.56
C THR A 235 20.07 4.30 15.25
N VAL A 236 20.62 4.38 14.04
CA VAL A 236 21.53 5.46 13.61
C VAL A 236 21.13 5.91 12.21
N LEU A 237 20.63 7.14 12.11
CA LEU A 237 20.28 7.76 10.84
C LEU A 237 21.49 8.41 10.18
N SER A 238 21.60 8.24 8.87
CA SER A 238 22.63 8.76 7.99
C SER A 238 22.04 9.79 7.01
N ALA A 239 22.90 10.47 6.26
CA ALA A 239 22.45 11.38 5.22
C ALA A 239 21.68 10.67 4.10
N ASP A 240 21.99 9.39 3.86
CA ASP A 240 21.32 8.59 2.83
C ASP A 240 19.86 8.33 3.25
N ASP A 241 19.59 8.03 4.52
CA ASP A 241 18.22 7.82 5.04
C ASP A 241 17.34 9.07 4.92
N PHE A 242 17.94 10.26 5.06
CA PHE A 242 17.22 11.53 4.86
C PHE A 242 17.08 11.92 3.39
N ALA A 243 17.92 11.38 2.52
CA ALA A 243 17.93 11.65 1.08
C ALA A 243 17.16 10.60 0.26
N ASP A 244 16.77 9.49 0.90
CA ASP A 244 15.92 8.45 0.33
C ASP A 244 14.61 9.05 -0.21
N GLU A 245 13.96 8.34 -1.12
CA GLU A 245 12.64 8.71 -1.68
C GLU A 245 11.48 8.30 -0.77
N HIS A 246 11.69 7.26 0.04
CA HIS A 246 10.80 6.86 1.12
C HIS A 246 11.02 7.75 2.33
N SER A 247 9.93 8.18 2.96
CA SER A 247 10.03 8.74 4.31
C SER A 247 10.58 7.69 5.27
N LEU A 248 11.20 8.13 6.38
CA LEU A 248 11.64 7.22 7.44
C LEU A 248 10.48 6.31 7.88
N ASP A 249 10.79 5.05 8.16
CA ASP A 249 9.77 4.04 8.49
C ASP A 249 8.86 4.48 9.65
N GLU A 250 9.39 5.07 10.72
CA GLU A 250 8.55 5.57 11.81
C GLU A 250 7.64 6.73 11.37
N THR A 251 8.07 7.54 10.40
CA THR A 251 7.21 8.60 9.82
C THR A 251 6.06 7.98 9.03
N ARG A 252 6.33 6.93 8.23
CA ARG A 252 5.30 6.20 7.48
C ARG A 252 4.31 5.52 8.44
N MET A 253 4.82 4.86 9.49
CA MET A 253 4.01 4.28 10.57
C MET A 253 3.04 5.32 11.17
N TYR A 254 3.53 6.47 11.61
CA TYR A 254 2.68 7.52 12.20
C TYR A 254 1.69 8.13 11.22
N ASN A 255 2.00 8.16 9.92
CA ASN A 255 1.06 8.59 8.90
C ASN A 255 -0.09 7.58 8.72
N LEU A 256 0.23 6.29 8.64
CA LEU A 256 -0.77 5.23 8.55
C LEU A 256 -1.66 5.18 9.80
N GLU A 257 -1.09 5.21 11.00
CA GLU A 257 -1.86 5.30 12.26
C GLU A 257 -2.77 6.52 12.30
N CYS A 258 -2.29 7.66 11.77
CA CYS A 258 -3.09 8.86 11.66
C CYS A 258 -4.28 8.68 10.71
N TRP A 259 -4.09 8.08 9.53
CA TRP A 259 -5.20 7.83 8.60
C TRP A 259 -6.19 6.77 9.12
N ILE A 260 -5.71 5.73 9.82
CA ILE A 260 -6.56 4.77 10.53
C ILE A 260 -7.40 5.48 11.59
N TYR A 261 -6.79 6.31 12.43
CA TYR A 261 -7.53 7.09 13.43
C TYR A 261 -8.51 8.07 12.77
N GLY A 262 -8.07 8.76 11.71
CA GLY A 262 -8.84 9.78 11.01
C GLY A 262 -10.08 9.25 10.29
N SER A 263 -10.03 8.01 9.78
CA SER A 263 -11.15 7.39 9.06
C SER A 263 -12.35 7.07 9.95
N ASP A 264 -12.10 6.60 11.18
CA ASP A 264 -13.12 6.48 12.23
C ASP A 264 -12.49 6.66 13.63
N PRO A 265 -12.46 7.90 14.15
CA PRO A 265 -11.86 8.20 15.45
C PRO A 265 -12.53 7.48 16.64
N LYS A 266 -13.78 7.01 16.47
CA LYS A 266 -14.48 6.28 17.53
C LYS A 266 -14.11 4.81 17.51
N ALA A 267 -14.03 4.20 16.33
CA ALA A 267 -13.63 2.80 16.20
C ALA A 267 -12.15 2.58 16.54
N ASN A 268 -11.29 3.57 16.22
CA ASN A 268 -9.84 3.48 16.37
C ASN A 268 -9.31 4.33 17.56
N ALA A 269 -10.16 4.61 18.55
CA ALA A 269 -9.77 5.37 19.74
C ALA A 269 -8.68 4.67 20.57
N ASP A 270 -8.53 3.36 20.42
CA ASP A 270 -7.50 2.53 21.04
C ASP A 270 -6.10 3.07 20.74
N LEU A 271 -5.82 3.48 19.50
CA LEU A 271 -4.51 4.00 19.07
C LEU A 271 -4.01 5.15 19.96
N VAL A 272 -4.90 6.05 20.37
CA VAL A 272 -4.53 7.17 21.25
C VAL A 272 -4.47 6.71 22.71
N THR A 273 -5.44 5.91 23.15
CA THR A 273 -5.50 5.48 24.57
C THR A 273 -4.40 4.51 24.97
N SER A 274 -3.86 3.72 24.04
CA SER A 274 -2.70 2.85 24.25
C SER A 274 -1.37 3.61 24.19
N GLY A 275 -1.38 4.82 23.60
CA GLY A 275 -0.20 5.66 23.39
C GLY A 275 0.59 5.33 22.12
N GLU A 276 0.04 4.52 21.22
CA GLU A 276 0.60 4.26 19.89
C GLU A 276 0.61 5.56 19.08
N LEU A 277 -0.53 6.25 18.98
CA LEU A 277 -0.66 7.55 18.31
C LEU A 277 -0.66 8.70 19.33
N PRO A 278 0.33 9.62 19.30
CA PRO A 278 0.34 10.78 20.19
C PRO A 278 -0.91 11.65 20.06
N GLU A 279 -1.49 12.10 21.17
CA GLU A 279 -2.70 12.95 21.19
C GLU A 279 -2.57 14.19 20.28
N ASP A 280 -1.39 14.83 20.28
CA ASP A 280 -1.12 16.00 19.44
C ASP A 280 -1.16 15.64 17.93
N ARG A 281 -0.65 14.47 17.54
CA ARG A 281 -0.72 13.97 16.15
C ARG A 281 -2.16 13.67 15.76
N ALA A 282 -2.90 12.98 16.65
CA ALA A 282 -4.30 12.58 16.43
C ALA A 282 -5.24 13.78 16.18
N SER A 283 -4.93 14.94 16.75
CA SER A 283 -5.79 16.14 16.67
C SER A 283 -6.06 16.63 15.22
N GLY A 284 -5.14 16.38 14.29
CA GLY A 284 -5.27 16.74 12.86
C GLY A 284 -5.75 15.60 11.97
N CYS A 285 -5.77 14.37 12.46
CA CYS A 285 -5.86 13.17 11.64
C CYS A 285 -7.18 13.01 10.88
N GLN A 286 -8.31 13.40 11.47
CA GLN A 286 -9.59 13.36 10.75
C GLN A 286 -9.58 14.31 9.53
N ALA A 287 -9.00 15.51 9.69
CA ALA A 287 -8.91 16.47 8.58
C ALA A 287 -7.90 16.02 7.50
N GLU A 288 -6.85 15.30 7.88
CA GLU A 288 -5.91 14.68 6.92
C GLU A 288 -6.56 13.53 6.17
N TRP A 289 -7.32 12.66 6.85
CA TRP A 289 -8.11 11.61 6.20
C TRP A 289 -9.13 12.20 5.21
N GLU A 290 -9.89 13.22 5.61
CA GLU A 290 -10.87 13.88 4.72
C GLU A 290 -10.20 14.48 3.46
N GLN A 291 -8.99 15.01 3.58
CA GLN A 291 -8.23 15.51 2.42
C GLN A 291 -7.73 14.37 1.52
N LEU A 292 -7.22 13.30 2.12
CA LEU A 292 -6.75 12.10 1.43
C LEU A 292 -7.89 11.44 0.66
N ASP A 293 -9.03 11.20 1.32
CA ASP A 293 -10.24 10.63 0.72
C ASP A 293 -10.76 11.48 -0.43
N GLN A 294 -10.85 12.80 -0.23
CA GLN A 294 -11.27 13.72 -1.28
C GLN A 294 -10.31 13.71 -2.48
N ALA A 295 -9.00 13.66 -2.25
CA ALA A 295 -8.01 13.66 -3.32
C ALA A 295 -8.08 12.38 -4.16
N TRP A 296 -7.98 11.22 -3.52
CA TRP A 296 -7.99 9.93 -4.23
C TRP A 296 -9.34 9.60 -4.85
N SER A 297 -10.46 9.90 -4.18
CA SER A 297 -11.78 9.76 -4.80
C SER A 297 -11.92 10.62 -6.06
N THR A 298 -11.42 11.86 -6.04
CA THR A 298 -11.47 12.73 -7.22
C THR A 298 -10.60 12.22 -8.37
N LEU A 299 -9.40 11.73 -8.06
CA LEU A 299 -8.45 11.23 -9.06
C LEU A 299 -8.93 9.93 -9.70
N LEU A 300 -9.57 9.04 -8.93
CA LEU A 300 -9.97 7.70 -9.38
C LEU A 300 -11.42 7.60 -9.87
N ASP A 301 -12.29 8.59 -9.60
CA ASP A 301 -13.70 8.59 -10.05
C ASP A 301 -13.88 8.21 -11.53
N PRO A 302 -13.08 8.71 -12.49
CA PRO A 302 -13.24 8.34 -13.90
C PRO A 302 -12.87 6.89 -14.23
N TYR A 303 -12.12 6.23 -13.33
CA TYR A 303 -11.48 4.94 -13.57
C TYR A 303 -12.11 3.80 -12.75
N PHE A 304 -13.06 4.08 -11.87
CA PHE A 304 -13.85 3.02 -11.23
C PHE A 304 -14.86 2.38 -12.21
N LYS A 305 -15.21 1.10 -11.99
CA LYS A 305 -16.17 0.37 -12.85
C LYS A 305 -17.62 0.81 -12.66
#